data_AF-A0AA86X191-F1
#
_entry.id   AF-A0AA86X191-F1
#
_cell.length_a   1.000
_cell.length_b   1.000
_cell.length_c   1.000
_cell.angle_alpha   90.00
_cell.angle_beta   90.00
_cell.angle_gamma   90.00
#
_symmetry.space_group_name_H-M   'P 1'
#
loop_
_entity.id
_entity.type
_entity.pdbx_description
1 polymer ?
#
loop_
_entity_poly.entity_id
_entity_poly.type
_entity_poly.pdbx_seq_one_letter_code
_entity_poly.pdbx_strand_id
1 'polypeptide(L)'
;MTDSKLFSVTDWSSYKIVRASNANTAVQMVHKRKSYKVIPREELTEFTVTHIMCCEYSGETKQRLSKCVSDVDRILLMDMSLATSHYQIR
;
A
#
# COMPACT_ATOMS: atom_id res chain seq x y z
N MET A 1 -7.04 23.15 4.72
CA MET A 1 -6.11 22.44 3.82
C MET A 1 -6.14 20.98 4.21
N THR A 2 -6.56 20.07 3.33
CA THR A 2 -6.42 18.63 3.58
C THR A 2 -4.94 18.30 3.46
N ASP A 3 -4.29 17.95 4.57
CA ASP A 3 -2.88 17.60 4.59
C ASP A 3 -2.63 16.42 3.64
N SER A 4 -1.92 16.71 2.55
CA SER A 4 -1.59 15.70 1.55
C SER A 4 -0.33 14.96 1.97
N LYS A 5 -0.41 13.64 2.04
CA LYS A 5 0.68 12.74 2.43
C LYS A 5 1.14 11.90 1.25
N LEU A 6 2.36 11.38 1.31
CA LEU A 6 2.85 10.42 0.34
C LEU A 6 2.45 9.01 0.79
N PHE A 7 2.05 8.17 -0.16
CA PHE A 7 1.66 6.78 0.05
C PHE A 7 2.39 5.91 -0.95
N SER A 8 2.93 4.80 -0.45
CA SER A 8 3.42 3.70 -1.29
C SER A 8 2.25 2.79 -1.61
N VAL A 9 2.07 2.47 -2.90
CA VAL A 9 1.00 1.62 -3.41
C VAL A 9 1.60 0.57 -4.33
N THR A 10 1.21 -0.69 -4.16
CA THR A 10 1.65 -1.78 -5.03
C THR A 10 0.55 -2.80 -5.28
N ASP A 11 0.56 -3.38 -6.48
CA ASP A 11 -0.28 -4.49 -6.93
C ASP A 11 0.51 -5.77 -7.21
N TRP A 12 1.65 -5.96 -6.52
CA TRP A 12 2.64 -7.03 -6.73
C TRP A 12 3.45 -6.95 -8.03
N SER A 13 2.87 -6.36 -9.07
CA SER A 13 3.53 -6.19 -10.36
C SER A 13 4.20 -4.82 -10.53
N SER A 14 3.72 -3.82 -9.79
CA SER A 14 4.17 -2.44 -9.88
C SER A 14 4.24 -1.79 -8.51
N TYR A 15 5.12 -0.80 -8.36
CA TYR A 15 5.26 0.01 -7.17
C TYR A 15 5.17 1.50 -7.53
N LYS A 16 4.38 2.27 -6.79
CA LYS A 16 4.20 3.71 -7.01
C LYS A 16 4.17 4.45 -5.69
N ILE A 17 4.72 5.67 -5.70
CA ILE A 17 4.54 6.63 -4.62
C ILE A 17 3.61 7.74 -5.11
N VAL A 18 2.49 7.95 -4.42
CA VAL A 18 1.49 8.95 -4.80
C VAL A 18 1.16 9.87 -3.65
N ARG A 19 0.78 11.10 -3.97
CA ARG A 19 0.29 12.08 -2.99
C ARG A 19 -1.22 11.97 -2.88
N ALA A 20 -1.74 11.75 -1.68
CA ALA A 20 -3.17 11.61 -1.41
C ALA A 20 -3.53 12.09 0.00
N SER A 21 -4.83 12.21 0.29
CA SER A 21 -5.32 12.57 1.63
C SER A 21 -5.32 11.39 2.61
N ASN A 22 -5.45 10.17 2.11
CA ASN A 22 -5.43 8.93 2.88
C ASN A 22 -5.13 7.72 1.97
N ALA A 23 -4.92 6.54 2.57
CA ALA A 23 -4.56 5.32 1.86
C ALA A 23 -5.64 4.86 0.85
N ASN A 24 -6.93 4.93 1.22
CA ASN A 24 -8.02 4.58 0.30
C ASN A 24 -8.00 5.47 -0.95
N THR A 25 -7.86 6.79 -0.76
CA THR A 25 -7.74 7.75 -1.87
C THR A 25 -6.52 7.43 -2.75
N ALA A 26 -5.37 7.08 -2.15
CA ALA A 26 -4.17 6.70 -2.89
C ALA A 26 -4.41 5.47 -3.80
N VAL A 27 -5.01 4.40 -3.25
CA VAL A 27 -5.33 3.18 -3.99
C VAL A 27 -6.30 3.47 -5.15
N GLN A 28 -7.36 4.24 -4.90
CA GLN A 28 -8.35 4.59 -5.92
C GLN A 28 -7.75 5.49 -7.03
N MET A 29 -6.80 6.37 -6.69
CA MET A 29 -6.08 7.18 -7.67
C MET A 29 -5.22 6.33 -8.60
N VAL A 30 -4.51 5.33 -8.06
CA VAL A 30 -3.63 4.45 -8.83
C VAL A 30 -4.44 3.46 -9.68
N HIS A 31 -5.55 2.94 -9.14
CA HIS A 31 -6.33 1.88 -9.78
C HIS A 31 -7.81 2.26 -10.02
N LYS A 32 -8.03 3.36 -10.73
CA LYS A 32 -9.37 3.97 -11.00
C LYS A 32 -10.45 3.04 -11.57
N ARG A 33 -10.07 1.91 -12.18
CA ARG A 33 -11.00 0.99 -12.86
C ARG A 33 -11.56 -0.11 -11.97
N LYS A 34 -11.04 -0.27 -10.75
CA LYS A 34 -11.40 -1.37 -9.84
C LYS A 34 -11.85 -0.82 -8.49
N SER A 35 -12.92 -1.40 -7.94
CA SER A 35 -13.43 -1.04 -6.62
C SER A 35 -12.73 -1.87 -5.55
N TYR A 36 -11.62 -1.36 -5.02
CA TYR A 36 -10.92 -1.99 -3.91
C TYR A 36 -11.55 -1.66 -2.55
N LYS A 37 -11.67 -2.67 -1.70
CA LYS A 37 -12.05 -2.54 -0.28
C LYS A 37 -10.85 -2.92 0.58
N VAL A 38 -10.65 -2.17 1.67
CA VAL A 38 -9.67 -2.56 2.70
C VAL A 38 -10.09 -3.88 3.34
N ILE A 39 -9.14 -4.77 3.53
CA ILE A 39 -9.29 -5.99 4.31
C ILE A 39 -9.01 -5.60 5.77
N PRO A 40 -9.98 -5.76 6.69
CA PRO A 40 -9.75 -5.57 8.11
C PRO A 40 -8.59 -6.45 8.60
N ARG A 41 -7.80 -5.94 9.54
CA ARG A 41 -6.56 -6.61 9.94
C ARG A 41 -6.84 -7.94 10.63
N GLU A 42 -7.93 -8.02 11.37
CA GLU A 42 -8.47 -9.21 12.00
C GLU A 42 -8.93 -10.28 11.00
N GLU A 43 -9.15 -9.92 9.74
CA GLU A 43 -9.50 -10.84 8.64
C GLU A 43 -8.27 -11.26 7.82
N LEU A 44 -7.08 -10.72 8.10
CA LEU A 44 -5.85 -11.13 7.43
C LEU A 44 -5.34 -12.45 7.99
N THR A 45 -5.29 -13.45 7.11
CA THR A 45 -4.75 -14.78 7.36
C THR A 45 -3.76 -15.12 6.25
N GLU A 46 -3.03 -16.23 6.41
CA GLU A 46 -2.16 -16.76 5.34
C GLU A 46 -2.92 -17.14 4.05
N PHE A 47 -4.24 -17.31 4.12
CA PHE A 47 -5.10 -17.63 2.98
C PHE A 47 -5.76 -16.40 2.35
N THR A 48 -5.53 -15.20 2.90
CA THR A 48 -6.20 -13.99 2.44
C THR A 48 -5.54 -13.44 1.18
N VAL A 49 -6.30 -13.35 0.09
CA VAL A 49 -5.80 -12.83 -1.19
C VAL A 49 -5.73 -11.31 -1.18
N THR A 50 -4.53 -10.78 -0.98
CA THR A 50 -4.24 -9.35 -1.10
C THR A 50 -4.01 -8.99 -2.56
N HIS A 51 -4.79 -8.06 -3.09
CA HIS A 51 -4.59 -7.55 -4.45
C HIS A 51 -3.72 -6.30 -4.47
N ILE A 52 -3.91 -5.39 -3.51
CA ILE A 52 -3.16 -4.14 -3.37
C ILE A 52 -2.65 -4.02 -1.93
N MET A 53 -1.43 -3.51 -1.79
CA MET A 53 -0.88 -3.04 -0.51
C MET A 53 -0.67 -1.53 -0.55
N CYS A 54 -0.96 -0.85 0.56
CA CYS A 54 -0.73 0.58 0.69
C CYS A 54 -0.28 0.95 2.10
N CYS A 55 0.74 1.81 2.21
CA CYS A 55 1.18 2.38 3.49
C CYS A 55 1.60 3.84 3.31
N GLU A 56 1.60 4.61 4.40
CA GLU A 56 2.13 5.98 4.38
C GLU A 56 3.65 5.95 4.13
N TYR A 57 4.13 6.73 3.17
CA TYR A 57 5.55 6.86 2.84
C TYR A 57 6.20 7.95 3.70
N SER A 58 6.29 7.70 5.00
CA SER A 58 6.84 8.62 5.99
C SER A 58 7.68 7.88 7.05
N GLY A 59 8.40 8.64 7.88
CA GLY A 59 9.15 8.13 9.04
C GLY A 59 10.06 6.93 8.72
N GLU A 60 9.98 5.90 9.56
CA GLU A 60 10.72 4.64 9.43
C GLU A 60 10.41 3.91 8.11
N THR A 61 9.13 3.86 7.72
CA THR A 61 8.69 3.22 6.46
C THR A 61 9.40 3.81 5.25
N LYS A 62 9.47 5.14 5.17
CA LYS A 62 10.23 5.83 4.12
C LYS A 62 11.70 5.45 4.14
N GLN A 63 12.35 5.43 5.31
CA GLN A 63 13.77 5.08 5.43
C GLN A 63 14.04 3.65 4.95
N ARG A 64 13.19 2.69 5.34
CA ARG A 64 13.36 1.28 4.95
C ARG A 64 13.10 1.08 3.46
N LEU A 65 12.02 1.64 2.92
CA LEU A 65 11.70 1.56 1.48
C LEU A 65 12.73 2.26 0.58
N SER A 66 13.40 3.31 1.10
CA SER A 66 14.48 4.00 0.36
C SER A 66 15.77 3.18 0.27
N LYS A 67 15.94 2.17 1.14
CA LYS A 67 17.09 1.26 1.14
C LYS A 67 16.88 0.01 0.27
N CYS A 68 15.64 -0.27 -0.13
CA CYS A 68 15.31 -1.34 -1.05
C CYS A 68 15.95 -1.06 -2.43
N VAL A 69 16.60 -2.07 -2.99
CA VAL A 69 17.31 -1.96 -4.28
C VAL A 69 16.31 -2.13 -5.44
N SER A 70 15.34 -3.03 -5.27
CA SER A 70 14.33 -3.34 -6.27
C SER A 70 12.91 -3.06 -5.77
N ASP A 71 11.95 -3.02 -6.69
CA ASP A 71 10.53 -2.96 -6.34
C ASP A 71 10.06 -4.24 -5.64
N VAL A 72 10.66 -5.39 -5.97
CA VAL A 72 10.39 -6.66 -5.28
C VAL A 72 10.72 -6.54 -3.79
N ASP A 73 11.87 -5.96 -3.44
CA ASP A 73 12.24 -5.74 -2.04
C ASP A 73 11.23 -4.84 -1.33
N ARG A 74 10.71 -3.81 -2.02
CA ARG A 74 9.69 -2.90 -1.46
C ARG A 74 8.38 -3.62 -1.22
N ILE A 75 7.96 -4.47 -2.15
CA ILE A 75 6.74 -5.28 -2.05
C ILE A 75 6.83 -6.22 -0.86
N LEU A 76 7.92 -6.99 -0.75
CA LEU A 76 8.15 -7.91 0.38
C LEU A 76 8.21 -7.15 1.72
N LEU A 77 8.87 -5.99 1.73
CA LEU A 77 8.91 -5.14 2.92
C LEU A 77 7.52 -4.63 3.32
N MET A 78 6.69 -4.23 2.35
CA MET A 78 5.32 -3.80 2.60
C MET A 78 4.46 -4.95 3.13
N ASP A 79 4.58 -6.15 2.57
CA ASP A 79 3.82 -7.34 2.98
C ASP A 79 4.10 -7.74 4.43
N MET A 80 5.36 -7.63 4.88
CA MET A 80 5.73 -7.91 6.26
C MET A 80 5.42 -6.77 7.26
N SER A 81 4.99 -5.60 6.79
CA SER A 81 4.88 -4.41 7.62
C SER A 81 3.50 -4.26 8.26
N LEU A 82 3.47 -4.09 9.58
CA LEU A 82 2.23 -3.83 10.33
C LEU A 82 1.59 -2.48 10.02
N ALA A 83 2.31 -1.57 9.36
CA ALA A 83 1.78 -0.28 8.90
C ALA A 83 1.11 -0.37 7.52
N THR A 84 1.11 -1.54 6.89
CA THR A 84 0.53 -1.76 5.58
C THR A 84 -0.94 -2.13 5.69
N SER A 85 -1.76 -1.43 4.90
CA SER A 85 -3.16 -1.79 4.66
C SER A 85 -3.23 -2.67 3.42
N HIS A 86 -4.01 -3.75 3.51
CA HIS A 86 -4.23 -4.71 2.43
C HIS A 86 -5.62 -4.49 1.84
N TYR A 87 -5.77 -4.70 0.54
CA TYR A 87 -7.02 -4.49 -0.16
C TYR A 87 -7.34 -5.65 -1.10
N GLN A 88 -8.63 -5.89 -1.29
CA GLN A 88 -9.14 -6.86 -2.26
C GLN A 88 -10.15 -6.25 -3.22
N ILE A 89 -10.26 -6.84 -4.41
CA ILE A 89 -11.32 -6.53 -5.37
C ILE A 89 -12.64 -6.96 -4.76
N ARG A 90 -13.64 -6.08 -4.84
CA ARG A 90 -15.02 -6.38 -4.48
C ARG A 90 -15.72 -7.17 -5.59
#